data_AF-A0A344L6U2-F1
#
_entry.id   AF-A0A344L6U2-F1
#
_cell.length_a   1.000
_cell.length_b   1.000
_cell.length_c   1.000
_cell.angle_alpha   90.00
_cell.angle_beta   90.00
_cell.angle_gamma   90.00
#
_symmetry.space_group_name_H-M   'P 1'
#
loop_
_entity.id
_entity.type
_entity.pdbx_description
1 polymer ?
#
loop_
_entity_poly.entity_id
_entity_poly.type
_entity_poly.pdbx_seq_one_letter_code
_entity_poly.pdbx_strand_id
1 'polypeptide(L)'
;MFDPNGLAKHGELPATWRPLTERRRVVWCRVPADGALTEAAELLADGGLTPPVHVVCGAQAVHPVLRVLDDQPDAAASLLLVNPPPEARNTGEVITLEDLPLGHPEVVAAVERATA
;
A
#
# COMPACT_ATOMS: atom_id res chain seq x y z
N MET A 1 1.70 -1.88 -2.39
CA MET A 1 1.37 -0.48 -2.05
C MET A 1 0.38 0.06 -3.07
N PHE A 2 -0.61 0.82 -2.61
CA PHE A 2 -1.71 1.33 -3.43
C PHE A 2 -1.72 2.87 -3.51
N ASP A 3 -1.72 3.43 -4.73
CA ASP A 3 -1.81 4.86 -5.05
C ASP A 3 -3.24 5.25 -5.46
N PRO A 4 -4.06 5.76 -4.54
CA PRO A 4 -5.42 6.16 -4.87
C PRO A 4 -5.50 7.39 -5.77
N ASN A 5 -4.54 8.30 -5.68
CA ASN A 5 -4.62 9.56 -6.41
C ASN A 5 -3.89 9.48 -7.76
N GLY A 6 -3.14 8.40 -8.01
CA GLY A 6 -2.35 8.26 -9.23
C GLY A 6 -1.31 9.38 -9.37
N LEU A 7 -0.85 9.95 -8.26
CA LEU A 7 0.02 11.14 -8.25
C LEU A 7 1.43 10.81 -8.75
N ALA A 8 1.75 9.52 -8.88
CA ALA A 8 2.86 9.07 -9.67
C ALA A 8 2.80 9.65 -11.10
N LYS A 9 3.79 10.49 -11.46
CA LYS A 9 3.86 11.21 -12.74
C LYS A 9 3.67 10.34 -13.99
N HIS A 10 3.94 9.03 -13.89
CA HIS A 10 3.79 8.08 -15.00
C HIS A 10 3.12 6.75 -14.58
N GLY A 11 2.41 6.71 -13.44
CA GLY A 11 1.94 5.44 -12.86
C GLY A 11 3.06 4.59 -12.24
N GLU A 12 4.29 5.10 -12.24
CA GLU A 12 5.47 4.46 -11.67
C GLU A 12 5.60 4.74 -10.17
N LEU A 13 6.26 3.82 -9.47
CA LEU A 13 6.62 4.01 -8.08
C LEU A 13 7.43 5.32 -7.90
N PRO A 14 7.09 6.22 -6.95
CA PRO A 14 7.81 7.47 -6.77
C PRO A 14 9.29 7.23 -6.42
N ALA A 15 10.19 8.10 -6.91
CA ALA A 15 11.63 7.93 -6.74
C ALA A 15 12.09 7.87 -5.27
N THR A 16 11.31 8.46 -4.35
CA THR A 16 11.54 8.41 -2.91
C THR A 16 11.47 6.99 -2.32
N TRP A 17 10.85 6.04 -3.01
CA TRP A 17 10.79 4.63 -2.63
C TRP A 17 12.01 3.82 -3.07
N ARG A 18 12.89 4.38 -3.93
CA ARG A 18 14.07 3.67 -4.45
C ARG A 18 14.93 3.04 -3.34
N PRO A 19 15.27 3.74 -2.23
CA PRO A 19 16.06 3.15 -1.14
C PRO A 19 15.39 1.95 -0.45
N LEU A 20 14.06 1.89 -0.43
CA LEU A 20 13.31 0.74 0.08
C LEU A 20 13.35 -0.42 -0.93
N THR A 21 13.22 -0.11 -2.22
CA THR A 21 13.18 -1.12 -3.30
C THR A 21 14.51 -1.85 -3.49
N GLU A 22 15.62 -1.27 -3.04
CA GLU A 22 16.93 -1.95 -3.00
C GLU A 22 16.96 -3.14 -2.03
N ARG A 23 16.05 -3.14 -1.04
CA ARG A 23 16.02 -4.14 0.04
C ARG A 23 14.72 -4.95 0.07
N ARG A 24 13.65 -4.45 -0.54
CA ARG A 24 12.32 -5.04 -0.51
C ARG A 24 11.71 -5.06 -1.92
N ARG A 25 10.97 -6.11 -2.24
CA ARG A 25 10.11 -6.10 -3.43
C ARG A 25 8.91 -5.18 -3.16
N VAL A 26 8.69 -4.20 -4.04
CA VAL A 26 7.53 -3.31 -3.95
C VAL A 26 6.64 -3.56 -5.15
N VAL A 27 5.40 -3.94 -4.88
CA VAL A 27 4.31 -3.92 -5.86
C VAL A 27 3.59 -2.59 -5.70
N TRP A 28 3.37 -1.88 -6.80
CA TRP A 28 2.67 -0.60 -6.82
C TRP A 28 1.42 -0.72 -7.68
N CYS A 29 0.27 -0.46 -7.07
CA CYS A 29 -1.04 -0.58 -7.69
C CYS A 29 -1.71 0.80 -7.69
N ARG A 30 -2.15 1.28 -8.84
CA ARG A 30 -2.86 2.57 -8.94
C ARG A 30 -4.37 2.34 -8.89
N VAL A 31 -5.06 2.91 -7.90
CA VAL A 31 -6.43 2.50 -7.57
C VAL A 31 -7.57 3.18 -8.37
N PRO A 32 -7.35 4.18 -9.25
CA PRO A 32 -8.36 4.44 -10.28
C PRO A 32 -8.02 3.80 -11.63
N ALA A 33 -6.98 2.98 -11.75
CA ALA A 33 -6.71 2.28 -13.00
C ALA A 33 -7.64 1.06 -13.13
N ASP A 34 -8.29 0.92 -14.28
CA ASP A 34 -9.17 -0.21 -14.59
C ASP A 34 -8.41 -1.54 -14.40
N GLY A 35 -9.04 -2.49 -13.72
CA GLY A 35 -8.48 -3.83 -13.46
C GLY A 35 -7.42 -3.91 -12.35
N ALA A 36 -6.87 -2.80 -11.87
CA ALA A 36 -5.72 -2.81 -10.96
C ALA A 36 -5.98 -3.50 -9.61
N LEU A 37 -7.22 -3.46 -9.10
CA LEU A 37 -7.59 -4.18 -7.88
C LEU A 37 -7.73 -5.68 -8.10
N THR A 38 -8.28 -6.08 -9.24
CA THR A 38 -8.39 -7.50 -9.61
C THR A 38 -7.00 -8.12 -9.78
N GLU A 39 -6.10 -7.45 -10.51
CA GLU A 39 -4.72 -7.91 -10.68
C GLU A 39 -3.97 -7.99 -9.34
N ALA A 40 -4.20 -7.02 -8.44
CA ALA A 40 -3.62 -7.06 -7.11
C ALA A 40 -4.13 -8.25 -6.28
N ALA A 41 -5.42 -8.56 -6.37
CA ALA A 41 -6.02 -9.70 -5.70
C ALA A 41 -5.47 -11.03 -6.24
N GLU A 42 -5.34 -11.16 -7.56
CA GLU A 42 -4.74 -12.34 -8.21
C GLU A 42 -3.28 -12.53 -7.77
N LEU A 43 -2.47 -11.46 -7.78
CA LEU A 43 -1.07 -11.51 -7.36
C LEU A 43 -0.90 -11.92 -5.89
N LEU A 44 -1.83 -11.50 -5.03
CA LEU A 44 -1.89 -11.88 -3.62
C LEU A 44 -2.32 -13.35 -3.46
N ALA A 45 -3.36 -13.78 -4.18
CA ALA A 45 -3.93 -15.12 -4.10
C ALA A 45 -3.00 -16.22 -4.66
N ASP A 46 -2.27 -15.92 -5.74
CA ASP A 46 -1.39 -16.90 -6.41
C ASP A 46 -0.13 -17.24 -5.60
N GLY A 47 0.10 -16.59 -4.45
CA GLY A 47 1.34 -16.74 -3.68
C GLY A 47 2.58 -16.27 -4.46
N GLY A 48 2.40 -15.52 -5.55
CA GLY A 48 3.48 -14.96 -6.37
C GLY A 48 4.38 -13.98 -5.62
N LEU A 49 3.93 -13.55 -4.43
CA LEU A 49 4.66 -12.74 -3.48
C LEU A 49 5.11 -13.62 -2.30
N THR A 50 6.35 -14.11 -2.38
CA THR A 50 6.99 -14.82 -1.26
C THR A 50 7.39 -13.84 -0.11
N PRO A 51 7.40 -14.28 1.16
CA PRO A 51 6.99 -13.50 2.35
C PRO A 51 8.03 -12.52 2.96
N PRO A 52 7.63 -11.69 3.96
CA PRO A 52 6.25 -11.28 4.29
C PRO A 52 5.78 -10.11 3.40
N VAL A 53 4.50 -10.13 3.04
CA VAL A 53 3.86 -9.07 2.23
C VAL A 53 3.23 -8.03 3.14
N HIS A 54 3.67 -6.78 3.02
CA HIS A 54 3.07 -5.64 3.72
C HIS A 54 2.27 -4.79 2.74
N VAL A 55 1.02 -4.53 3.07
CA VAL A 55 0.14 -3.70 2.25
C VAL A 55 0.14 -2.28 2.80
N VAL A 56 0.56 -1.32 1.98
CA VAL A 56 0.51 0.10 2.30
C VAL A 56 -0.54 0.77 1.42
N CYS A 57 -1.47 1.52 2.00
CA CYS A 57 -2.44 2.29 1.23
C CYS A 57 -2.69 3.67 1.85
N GLY A 58 -2.98 4.65 1.00
CA GLY A 58 -3.40 5.98 1.43
C GLY A 58 -4.90 6.03 1.75
N ALA A 59 -5.34 7.07 2.46
CA ALA A 59 -6.71 7.32 2.91
C ALA A 59 -7.83 6.89 1.94
N GLN A 60 -7.70 7.29 0.67
CA GLN A 60 -8.72 7.07 -0.35
C GLN A 60 -8.75 5.62 -0.90
N ALA A 61 -7.67 4.84 -0.69
CA ALA A 61 -7.58 3.45 -1.12
C ALA A 61 -8.01 2.45 -0.03
N VAL A 62 -8.38 2.91 1.17
CA VAL A 62 -8.57 1.99 2.31
C VAL A 62 -9.71 1.00 2.07
N HIS A 63 -10.91 1.46 1.69
CA HIS A 63 -12.04 0.57 1.41
C HIS A 63 -11.80 -0.45 0.29
N PRO A 64 -11.31 -0.08 -0.90
CA PRO A 64 -11.05 -1.06 -1.95
C PRO A 64 -9.94 -2.05 -1.55
N VAL A 65 -8.92 -1.62 -0.80
CA VAL A 65 -7.87 -2.51 -0.30
C VAL A 65 -8.41 -3.50 0.74
N LEU A 66 -9.26 -3.04 1.67
CA LEU A 66 -9.92 -3.92 2.64
C LEU A 66 -10.74 -4.99 1.93
N ARG A 67 -11.49 -4.63 0.89
CA ARG A 67 -12.25 -5.60 0.09
C ARG A 67 -11.35 -6.68 -0.53
N VAL A 68 -10.18 -6.30 -1.06
CA VAL A 68 -9.21 -7.26 -1.62
C VAL A 68 -8.66 -8.20 -0.53
N LEU A 69 -8.42 -7.68 0.68
CA LEU A 69 -7.89 -8.46 1.79
C LEU A 69 -8.95 -9.32 2.48
N ASP A 70 -10.21 -8.90 2.51
CA ASP A 70 -11.33 -9.69 3.04
C ASP A 70 -11.50 -10.99 2.26
N ASP A 71 -11.28 -10.95 0.95
CA ASP A 71 -11.31 -12.14 0.09
C ASP A 71 -10.09 -13.06 0.31
N GLN A 72 -9.00 -12.55 0.92
CA GLN A 72 -7.70 -13.23 1.08
C GLN A 72 -7.03 -12.88 2.42
N PRO A 73 -7.57 -13.32 3.58
CA PRO A 73 -7.18 -12.81 4.90
C PRO A 73 -5.73 -13.09 5.29
N ASP A 74 -5.13 -14.15 4.75
CA ASP A 74 -3.74 -14.55 5.03
C ASP A 74 -2.73 -14.02 4.01
N ALA A 75 -3.17 -13.24 3.02
CA ALA A 75 -2.30 -12.78 1.94
C ALA A 75 -1.37 -11.62 2.34
N ALA A 76 -1.63 -10.93 3.45
CA ALA A 76 -0.81 -9.83 3.95
C ALA A 76 -0.40 -10.06 5.41
N ALA A 77 0.89 -9.89 5.69
CA ALA A 77 1.43 -9.93 7.03
C ALA A 77 1.05 -8.69 7.86
N SER A 78 0.90 -7.53 7.21
CA SER A 78 0.32 -6.33 7.82
C SER A 78 -0.33 -5.40 6.81
N LEU A 79 -1.28 -4.60 7.30
CA LEU A 79 -1.90 -3.48 6.60
C LEU A 79 -1.46 -2.17 7.27
N LEU A 80 -0.76 -1.32 6.53
CA LEU A 80 -0.30 0.00 6.94
C LEU A 80 -1.15 1.07 6.24
N LEU A 81 -1.86 1.86 7.03
CA LEU A 81 -2.79 2.89 6.58
C LEU A 81 -2.14 4.26 6.72
N VAL A 82 -1.92 4.96 5.60
CA VAL A 82 -1.34 6.30 5.59
C VAL A 82 -2.44 7.36 5.53
N ASN A 83 -2.50 8.17 6.59
CA ASN A 83 -3.51 9.22 6.79
C ASN A 83 -4.96 8.71 6.62
N PRO A 84 -5.36 7.55 7.18
CA PRO A 84 -6.69 7.00 6.97
C PRO A 84 -7.80 7.87 7.55
N PRO A 85 -9.01 7.80 6.99
CA PRO A 85 -10.17 8.43 7.59
C PRO A 85 -10.48 7.77 8.96
N PRO A 86 -11.13 8.49 9.90
CA PRO A 86 -11.32 8.03 11.28
C PRO A 86 -11.93 6.63 11.41
N GLU A 87 -12.90 6.31 10.57
CA GLU A 87 -13.65 5.05 10.54
C GLU A 87 -12.80 3.83 10.18
N ALA A 88 -11.64 4.02 9.55
CA ALA A 88 -10.78 2.94 9.11
C ALA A 88 -9.57 2.71 10.01
N ARG A 89 -9.41 3.48 11.10
CA ARG A 89 -8.20 3.44 11.95
C ARG A 89 -8.01 2.14 12.73
N ASN A 90 -9.03 1.29 12.81
CA ASN A 90 -9.00 0.03 13.55
C ASN A 90 -8.77 -1.20 12.66
N THR A 91 -8.57 -1.02 11.34
CA THR A 91 -8.43 -2.14 10.39
C THR A 91 -6.97 -2.48 10.07
N GLY A 92 -6.02 -1.66 10.51
CA GLY A 92 -4.59 -1.84 10.30
C GLY A 92 -3.76 -0.91 11.18
N GLU A 93 -2.45 -0.93 11.01
CA GLU A 93 -1.53 0.00 11.67
C GLU A 93 -1.62 1.38 11.00
N VAL A 94 -1.77 2.43 11.81
CA VAL A 94 -2.02 3.79 11.30
C VAL A 94 -0.73 4.63 11.32
N ILE A 95 -0.37 5.16 10.15
CA ILE A 95 0.69 6.16 9.96
C ILE A 95 0.01 7.50 9.67
N THR A 96 0.04 8.43 10.62
CA THR A 96 -0.48 9.80 10.44
C THR A 96 0.66 10.79 10.32
N LEU A 97 0.75 11.45 9.16
CA LEU A 97 1.77 12.43 8.80
C LEU A 97 1.07 13.53 8.01
N GLU A 98 0.52 14.53 8.71
CA GLU A 98 -0.06 15.81 8.21
C GLU A 98 -0.46 15.84 6.72
N ASP A 99 -1.33 14.92 6.28
CA ASP A 99 -1.79 14.79 4.89
C ASP A 99 -0.69 14.66 3.82
N LEU A 100 0.50 14.21 4.22
CA LEU A 100 1.60 13.94 3.32
C LEU A 100 1.24 12.83 2.32
N PRO A 101 1.59 13.00 1.04
CA PRO A 101 1.31 11.99 0.02
C PRO A 101 2.19 10.75 0.21
N LEU A 102 1.77 9.60 -0.34
CA LEU A 102 2.53 8.34 -0.28
C LEU A 102 3.97 8.45 -0.84
N GLY A 103 4.21 9.39 -1.73
CA GLY A 103 5.55 9.68 -2.27
C GLY A 103 6.43 10.53 -1.36
N HIS A 104 5.95 11.02 -0.21
CA HIS A 104 6.73 11.88 0.67
C HIS A 104 7.83 11.09 1.41
N PRO A 105 9.07 11.60 1.53
CA PRO A 105 10.17 10.90 2.22
C PRO A 105 9.83 10.44 3.64
N GLU A 106 9.08 11.25 4.39
CA GLU A 106 8.68 10.89 5.76
C GLU A 106 7.69 9.72 5.80
N VAL A 107 6.81 9.61 4.81
CA VAL A 107 5.90 8.47 4.68
C VAL A 107 6.69 7.20 4.38
N VAL A 108 7.65 7.27 3.46
CA VAL A 108 8.54 6.14 3.13
C VAL A 108 9.31 5.69 4.37
N ALA A 109 9.90 6.63 5.11
CA ALA A 109 10.65 6.33 6.33
C ALA A 109 9.78 5.76 7.46
N ALA A 110 8.51 6.16 7.55
CA ALA A 110 7.57 5.57 8.49
C ALA A 110 7.20 4.13 8.09
N VAL A 111 6.89 3.90 6.82
CA VAL A 111 6.61 2.56 6.28
C VAL A 111 7.81 1.63 6.46
N GLU A 112 9.03 2.10 6.20
CA GLU A 112 10.23 1.30 6.38
C GLU A 112 10.38 0.83 7.84
N ARG A 113 10.15 1.72 8.82
CA ARG A 113 10.22 1.35 10.24
C ARG A 113 9.13 0.35 10.65
N ALA A 114 7.93 0.45 10.08
CA ALA A 114 6.82 -0.45 10.36
C ALA A 114 6.97 -1.83 9.69
N THR A 115 7.88 -1.96 8.72
CA THR A 115 8.13 -3.20 7.95
C THR A 115 9.54 -3.76 8.14
N ALA A 116 10.29 -3.23 9.10
CA ALA A 116 11.65 -3.67 9.45
C ALA A 116 11.64 -5.01 10.18
#